data_AF-A0A1I3W0S6-F1
#
_entry.id   AF-A0A1I3W0S6-F1
#
_cell.length_a   1.000
_cell.length_b   1.000
_cell.length_c   1.000
_cell.angle_alpha   90.00
_cell.angle_beta   90.00
_cell.angle_gamma   90.00
#
_symmetry.space_group_name_H-M   'P 1'
#
loop_
_entity.id
_entity.type
_entity.pdbx_description
1 polymer ?
#
loop_
_entity_poly.entity_id
_entity_poly.type
_entity_poly.pdbx_seq_one_letter_code
_entity_poly.pdbx_strand_id
1 'polypeptide(L)' 'MPAVPQAITAHAKVLRSDARVLAECAERLREIGARLDGGGVAPEWLRETVNAHIAACTAASADLAEAATRLHVYADRTRR' A
#
# COMPACT_ATOMS: atom_id res chain seq x y z
N MET A 1 24.23 -12.51 13.94
CA MET A 1 23.78 -13.65 13.10
C MET A 1 23.44 -13.11 11.72
N PRO A 2 23.97 -13.66 10.62
CA PRO A 2 23.65 -13.16 9.29
C PRO A 2 22.16 -13.41 9.03
N ALA A 3 21.41 -12.37 8.69
CA ALA A 3 20.01 -12.51 8.31
C ALA A 3 19.95 -13.41 7.07
N VAL A 4 19.43 -14.63 7.25
CA VAL A 4 19.31 -15.66 6.23
C VAL A 4 18.62 -15.02 5.02
N PRO A 5 19.20 -14.98 3.81
CA PRO A 5 18.61 -14.35 2.63
C PRO A 5 17.16 -14.77 2.34
N GLN A 6 16.77 -15.96 2.84
CA GLN A 6 15.42 -16.49 2.84
C GLN A 6 14.44 -15.66 3.70
N ALA A 7 14.85 -15.23 4.89
CA ALA A 7 14.05 -14.37 5.77
C ALA A 7 13.83 -12.97 5.17
N ILE A 8 14.86 -12.41 4.51
CA ILE A 8 14.76 -11.12 3.81
C ILE A 8 13.77 -11.23 2.63
N THR A 9 13.86 -12.33 1.87
CA THR A 9 12.94 -12.60 0.75
C THR A 9 11.50 -12.82 1.25
N ALA A 10 11.32 -13.52 2.36
CA ALA A 10 10.00 -13.72 2.98
C ALA A 10 9.40 -12.38 3.43
N HIS A 11 10.18 -11.51 4.08
CA HIS A 11 9.72 -10.20 4.50
C HIS A 11 9.34 -9.30 3.30
N ALA A 12 10.14 -9.32 2.23
CA ALA A 12 9.80 -8.60 0.98
C ALA A 12 8.46 -9.09 0.36
N LYS A 13 8.12 -10.37 0.48
CA LYS A 13 6.82 -10.89 0.03
C LYS A 13 5.66 -10.37 0.89
N VAL A 14 5.84 -10.32 2.22
CA VAL A 14 4.84 -9.76 3.14
C VAL A 14 4.58 -8.30 2.80
N LEU A 15 5.63 -7.48 2.66
CA LEU A 15 5.51 -6.06 2.30
C LEU A 15 4.78 -5.84 0.96
N ARG A 16 5.01 -6.71 -0.05
CA ARG A 16 4.25 -6.67 -1.31
C ARG A 16 2.79 -7.02 -1.13
N SER A 17 2.49 -7.99 -0.29
CA SER A 17 1.11 -8.37 0.04
C SER A 17 0.39 -7.21 0.74
N ASP A 18 1.05 -6.58 1.71
CA ASP A 18 0.49 -5.45 2.45
C ASP A 18 0.28 -4.24 1.52
N ALA A 19 1.23 -3.96 0.63
CA ALA A 19 1.07 -2.93 -0.40
C ALA A 19 -0.17 -3.19 -1.27
N ARG A 20 -0.37 -4.43 -1.71
CA ARG A 20 -1.55 -4.81 -2.51
C ARG A 20 -2.85 -4.60 -1.74
N VAL A 21 -2.91 -5.03 -0.48
CA VAL A 21 -4.10 -4.86 0.37
C VAL A 21 -4.43 -3.37 0.56
N LEU A 22 -3.42 -2.51 0.75
CA LEU A 22 -3.62 -1.07 0.86
C LEU A 22 -4.07 -0.42 -0.45
N ALA A 23 -3.56 -0.88 -1.60
CA ALA A 23 -4.04 -0.44 -2.91
C ALA A 23 -5.50 -0.84 -3.13
N GLU A 24 -5.88 -2.08 -2.82
CA GLU A 24 -7.27 -2.55 -2.89
C GLU A 24 -8.19 -1.76 -1.94
N CYS A 25 -7.71 -1.40 -0.74
CA CYS A 25 -8.42 -0.53 0.18
C CYS A 25 -8.67 0.87 -0.42
N ALA A 26 -7.65 1.46 -1.04
CA ALA A 26 -7.76 2.76 -1.69
C ALA A 26 -8.79 2.75 -2.85
N GLU A 27 -8.83 1.68 -3.66
CA GLU A 27 -9.84 1.54 -4.71
C GLU A 27 -11.26 1.43 -4.14
N ARG A 28 -11.46 0.63 -3.10
CA ARG A 28 -12.77 0.50 -2.43
C ARG A 28 -13.23 1.83 -1.85
N LEU A 29 -12.32 2.63 -1.29
CA LEU A 29 -12.62 3.97 -0.80
C LEU A 29 -13.02 4.93 -1.93
N ARG A 30 -12.39 4.83 -3.11
CA ARG A 30 -12.79 5.61 -4.30
C ARG A 30 -14.19 5.23 -4.78
N GLU A 31 -14.52 3.94 -4.82
CA GLU A 31 -15.86 3.47 -5.17
C GLU A 31 -16.92 4.00 -4.19
N ILE A 32 -16.61 3.98 -2.88
CA ILE A 32 -17.48 4.55 -1.85
C ILE A 32 -17.65 6.06 -2.06
N GLY A 33 -16.56 6.78 -2.31
CA GLY A 33 -16.58 8.21 -2.62
C GLY A 33 -17.47 8.54 -3.83
N ALA A 34 -17.30 7.81 -4.94
CA ALA A 34 -18.10 8.00 -6.14
C ALA A 34 -19.59 7.74 -5.91
N ARG A 35 -19.93 6.73 -5.10
CA ARG A 35 -21.31 6.44 -4.70
C ARG A 35 -21.91 7.54 -3.81
N LEU A 36 -21.10 8.11 -2.91
CA LEU A 36 -21.52 9.21 -2.05
C LEU A 36 -21.79 10.49 -2.84
N ASP A 37 -20.95 10.82 -3.82
CA ASP A 37 -21.16 11.97 -4.70
C ASP A 37 -22.40 11.79 -5.61
N GLY A 38 -22.66 10.57 -6.09
CA GLY A 38 -23.86 10.25 -6.87
C GLY A 38 -25.17 10.27 -6.06
N GLY A 39 -25.10 10.17 -4.73
CA GLY A 39 -26.24 10.20 -3.81
C GLY A 39 -26.70 11.61 -3.40
N GLY A 40 -25.98 12.66 -3.82
CA GLY A 40 -26.47 14.04 -3.80
C GLY A 40 -26.33 14.85 -2.50
N VAL A 41 -25.86 14.28 -1.38
CA VAL A 41 -25.69 15.05 -0.11
C VAL A 41 -24.52 14.51 0.72
N ALA A 42 -23.35 14.30 0.12
CA ALA A 42 -22.13 14.05 0.90
C ALA A 42 -21.59 15.38 1.47
N PRO A 43 -21.45 15.53 2.80
CA PRO A 43 -20.81 16.71 3.38
C PRO A 43 -19.36 16.88 2.88
N GLU A 44 -18.91 18.12 2.70
CA GLU A 44 -17.57 18.42 2.18
C GLU A 44 -16.45 17.81 3.04
N TRP A 45 -16.58 17.88 4.37
CA TRP A 45 -15.62 17.27 5.31
C TRP A 45 -15.47 15.76 5.12
N LEU A 46 -16.52 15.07 4.67
CA LEU A 46 -16.48 13.62 4.42
C LEU A 46 -15.66 13.33 3.18
N ARG A 47 -15.83 14.13 2.12
CA ARG A 47 -15.06 14.00 0.88
C ARG A 47 -13.58 14.27 1.13
N GLU A 48 -13.25 15.31 1.88
CA GLU A 48 -11.87 15.63 2.26
C GLU A 48 -11.23 14.49 3.06
N THR A 49 -11.96 13.94 4.03
CA THR A 49 -11.48 12.82 4.86
C THR A 49 -11.23 11.56 4.02
N VAL A 50 -12.16 11.21 3.13
CA VAL A 50 -12.02 10.06 2.22
C VAL A 50 -10.82 10.25 1.29
N ASN A 51 -10.66 11.44 0.71
CA ASN A 51 -9.52 11.77 -0.15
C ASN A 51 -8.18 11.69 0.60
N ALA A 52 -8.12 12.22 1.83
CA ALA A 52 -6.93 12.11 2.67
C ALA A 52 -6.58 10.64 2.96
N HIS A 53 -7.58 9.79 3.21
CA HIS A 53 -7.37 8.38 3.50
C HIS A 53 -6.94 7.59 2.25
N ILE A 54 -7.51 7.90 1.07
CA ILE A 54 -7.06 7.35 -0.22
C ILE A 54 -5.60 7.73 -0.47
N ALA A 55 -5.23 9.00 -0.26
CA ALA A 55 -3.86 9.47 -0.44
C ALA A 55 -2.90 8.76 0.51
N ALA A 56 -3.26 8.62 1.79
CA ALA A 56 -2.45 7.90 2.78
C ALA A 56 -2.27 6.42 2.43
N CYS A 57 -3.34 5.73 2.01
CA CYS A 57 -3.27 4.33 1.59
C CYS A 57 -2.41 4.15 0.33
N THR A 58 -2.52 5.09 -0.63
CA THR A 58 -1.74 5.06 -1.87
C THR A 58 -0.25 5.29 -1.58
N ALA A 59 0.08 6.26 -0.74
CA ALA A 59 1.46 6.54 -0.33
C ALA A 59 2.07 5.35 0.42
N ALA A 60 1.37 4.83 1.44
CA ALA A 60 1.84 3.67 2.20
C ALA A 60 2.02 2.43 1.32
N SER A 61 1.11 2.19 0.36
CA SER A 61 1.28 1.11 -0.63
C SER A 61 2.54 1.29 -1.47
N ALA A 62 2.81 2.51 -1.95
CA ALA A 62 4.01 2.80 -2.73
C ALA A 62 5.30 2.58 -1.91
N ASP A 63 5.33 3.06 -0.67
CA ASP A 63 6.47 2.91 0.23
C ASP A 63 6.77 1.44 0.54
N LEU A 64 5.73 0.63 0.80
CA LEU A 64 5.87 -0.80 1.03
C LEU A 64 6.36 -1.55 -0.22
N ALA A 65 5.85 -1.20 -1.41
CA ALA A 65 6.29 -1.78 -2.67
C ALA A 65 7.75 -1.43 -2.99
N GLU A 66 8.17 -0.20 -2.71
CA GLU A 66 9.55 0.24 -2.85
C GLU A 66 10.47 -0.48 -1.85
N ALA A 67 10.09 -0.54 -0.58
CA ALA A 67 10.83 -1.24 0.46
C ALA A 67 11.03 -2.72 0.10
N ALA A 68 9.97 -3.39 -0.37
CA ALA A 68 10.06 -4.77 -0.83
C ALA A 68 11.03 -4.94 -2.02
N THR A 69 11.04 -3.99 -2.95
CA THR A 69 11.95 -4.01 -4.10
C THR A 69 13.40 -3.83 -3.66
N ARG A 70 13.67 -2.88 -2.76
CA ARG A 70 15.00 -2.66 -2.18
C ARG A 70 15.51 -3.90 -1.43
N LEU A 71 14.66 -4.55 -0.65
CA LEU A 71 14.99 -5.79 0.06
C LEU A 71 15.28 -6.96 -0.88
N HIS A 72 14.54 -7.07 -1.99
CA HIS A 72 14.79 -8.10 -3.00
C HIS A 72 16.15 -7.91 -3.68
N VAL A 73 16.47 -6.67 -4.07
CA VAL A 73 17.79 -6.31 -4.64
C VAL A 73 18.91 -6.60 -3.66
N TYR A 74 18.72 -6.31 -2.36
CA TYR A 74 19.70 -6.61 -1.33
C TYR A 74 19.91 -8.11 -1.14
N ALA A 75 18.83 -8.89 -1.09
CA ALA A 75 18.90 -10.35 -1.00
C ALA A 75 19.63 -10.97 -2.20
N ASP A 76 19.43 -10.46 -3.40
CA ASP A 76 20.12 -10.94 -4.61
C ASP A 76 21.61 -10.58 -4.62
N ARG A 77 21.98 -9.39 -4.13
CA ARG A 77 23.39 -9.00 -3.96
C ARG A 77 24.11 -9.83 -2.91
N THR A 78 23.43 -10.19 -1.83
CA THR A 78 24.03 -10.97 -0.72
C THR A 78 24.07 -12.48 -0.98
N ARG A 79 23.38 -12.96 -2.03
CA ARG A 79 23.47 -14.35 -2.51
C ARG A 79 24.66 -14.58 -3.45
N ARG A 80 25.17 -13.52 -4.11
CA ARG A 80 26.35 -13.56 -4.98
C ARG A 80 27.63 -13.48 -4.18
#